data_AF-A0A6S7FRU9-F1
#
_entry.id   AF-A0A6S7FRU9-F1
#
_cell.length_a   1.000
_cell.length_b   1.000
_cell.length_c   1.000
_cell.angle_alpha   90.00
_cell.angle_beta   90.00
_cell.angle_gamma   90.00
#
_symmetry.space_group_name_H-M   'P 1'
#
loop_
_entity.id
_entity.type
_entity.pdbx_description
1 polymer ?
#
loop_
_entity_poly.entity_id
_entity_poly.type
_entity_poly.pdbx_seq_one_letter_code
_entity_poly.pdbx_strand_id
1 'polypeptide(L)'
;MKEILRNEYVRRMKKILKSKFNAGNIIKAINARAVSIIRYGAGLIEWTKEELKEMDRKTRKILTIYKCFHPRDDVDRLYWKRVEGGRGLQSVEDVVKIEKCSLGHYLDHRQTEEELLKEVKIENIFKEREAKRKKENHHKQKQRTFP
;
A
#
# COMPACT_ATOMS: atom_id res chain seq x y z
N MET A 1 15.18 4.17 -6.66
CA MET A 1 13.85 4.83 -6.56
C MET A 1 13.04 4.37 -5.35
N LYS A 2 12.76 3.06 -5.17
CA LYS A 2 12.02 2.54 -4.01
C LYS A 2 12.54 3.02 -2.66
N GLU A 3 13.85 2.95 -2.47
CA GLU A 3 14.50 3.34 -1.22
C GLU A 3 14.35 4.84 -0.90
N ILE A 4 14.37 5.70 -1.92
CA ILE A 4 14.16 7.15 -1.77
C ILE A 4 12.76 7.40 -1.20
N LEU A 5 11.73 6.75 -1.75
CA LEU A 5 10.35 6.88 -1.25
C LEU A 5 10.21 6.31 0.17
N ARG A 6 10.86 5.18 0.45
CA ARG A 6 10.84 4.56 1.79
C ARG A 6 11.49 5.49 2.84
N ASN A 7 12.63 6.08 2.50
CA ASN A 7 13.35 7.01 3.36
C ASN A 7 12.55 8.30 3.55
N GLU A 8 11.96 8.82 2.50
CA GLU A 8 11.13 10.03 2.55
C GLU A 8 9.84 9.80 3.36
N TYR A 9 9.18 8.65 3.20
CA TYR A 9 8.04 8.23 4.01
C TYR A 9 8.40 8.21 5.51
N VAL A 10 9.50 7.54 5.87
CA VAL A 10 9.98 7.48 7.26
C VAL A 10 10.37 8.88 7.78
N ARG A 11 11.00 9.71 6.94
CA ARG A 11 11.37 11.08 7.30
C ARG A 11 10.14 11.92 7.62
N ARG A 12 9.09 11.86 6.80
CA ARG A 12 7.83 12.58 7.02
C ARG A 12 7.12 12.09 8.28
N MET A 13 7.04 10.78 8.49
CA MET A 13 6.50 10.20 9.73
C MET A 13 7.23 10.72 10.97
N LYS A 14 8.55 10.64 11.00
CA LYS A 14 9.35 11.12 12.15
C LYS A 14 9.13 12.61 12.42
N LYS A 15 9.01 13.44 11.38
CA LYS A 15 8.72 14.88 11.54
C LYS A 15 7.34 15.11 12.16
N ILE A 16 6.32 14.40 11.71
CA ILE A 16 4.96 14.49 12.28
C ILE A 16 4.91 14.01 13.73
N LEU A 17 5.63 12.94 14.05
CA LEU A 17 5.62 12.40 15.41
C LEU A 17 6.41 13.27 16.40
N LYS A 18 7.33 14.11 15.91
CA LYS A 18 8.00 15.13 16.71
C LYS A 18 7.12 16.36 16.96
N SER A 19 6.16 16.66 16.09
CA SER A 19 5.15 17.67 16.40
C SER A 19 4.23 17.13 17.49
N LYS A 20 4.10 17.86 18.60
CA LYS A 20 3.29 17.52 19.78
C LYS A 20 1.77 17.58 19.51
N PHE A 21 1.30 16.98 18.42
CA PHE A 21 -0.11 16.90 18.07
C PHE A 21 -0.85 15.85 18.92
N ASN A 22 -2.16 16.01 19.04
CA ASN A 22 -3.03 14.96 19.55
C ASN A 22 -3.00 13.73 18.61
N ALA A 23 -3.13 12.52 19.14
CA ALA A 23 -3.11 11.25 18.42
C ALA A 23 -4.07 11.21 17.21
N GLY A 24 -5.26 11.82 17.33
CA GLY A 24 -6.20 11.97 16.20
C GLY A 24 -5.62 12.77 15.04
N ASN A 25 -4.95 13.88 15.35
CA ASN A 25 -4.35 14.75 14.36
C ASN A 25 -3.03 14.18 13.81
N ILE A 26 -2.28 13.43 14.63
CA ILE A 26 -1.09 12.68 14.18
C ILE A 26 -1.48 11.72 13.05
N ILE A 27 -2.52 10.91 13.24
CA ILE A 27 -2.95 9.93 12.22
C ILE A 27 -3.43 10.64 10.96
N LYS A 28 -4.24 11.70 11.09
CA LYS A 28 -4.67 12.52 9.95
C LYS A 28 -3.47 13.09 9.18
N ALA A 29 -2.47 13.62 9.88
CA ALA A 29 -1.26 14.17 9.28
C ALA A 29 -0.41 13.09 8.58
N ILE A 30 -0.31 11.88 9.15
CA ILE A 30 0.40 10.75 8.52
C ILE A 30 -0.30 10.36 7.23
N ASN A 31 -1.62 10.18 7.26
CA ASN A 31 -2.42 9.84 6.07
C ASN A 31 -2.29 10.93 4.97
N ALA A 32 -2.35 12.21 5.36
CA ALA A 32 -2.27 13.30 4.40
C ALA A 32 -0.86 13.46 3.79
N ARG A 33 0.21 13.31 4.60
CA ARG A 33 1.57 13.74 4.20
C ARG A 33 2.53 12.60 3.92
N ALA A 34 2.49 11.53 4.71
CA ALA A 34 3.41 10.40 4.54
C ALA A 34 2.84 9.40 3.52
N VAL A 35 1.58 8.99 3.71
CA VAL A 35 0.90 8.01 2.84
C VAL A 35 0.73 8.54 1.42
N SER A 36 0.54 9.86 1.24
CA SER A 36 0.44 10.48 -0.09
C SER A 36 1.64 10.23 -1.01
N ILE A 37 2.85 10.09 -0.47
CA ILE A 37 4.03 9.70 -1.27
C ILE A 37 3.82 8.32 -1.89
N ILE A 38 3.43 7.36 -1.05
CA ILE A 38 3.27 5.98 -1.47
C ILE A 38 2.12 5.87 -2.45
N ARG A 39 1.03 6.61 -2.19
CA ARG A 39 -0.13 6.72 -3.08
C ARG A 39 0.30 7.15 -4.49
N TYR A 40 1.10 8.20 -4.60
CA TYR A 40 1.64 8.66 -5.88
C TYR A 40 2.55 7.59 -6.55
N GLY A 41 3.42 6.96 -5.77
CA GLY A 41 4.32 5.91 -6.28
C GLY A 41 3.65 4.55 -6.54
N ALA A 42 2.39 4.35 -6.18
CA ALA A 42 1.74 3.03 -6.20
C ALA A 42 1.54 2.47 -7.62
N GLY A 43 1.21 3.35 -8.58
CA GLY A 43 1.04 3.00 -9.99
C GLY A 43 2.34 3.02 -10.80
N LEU A 44 3.37 3.73 -10.32
CA LEU A 44 4.65 3.89 -11.02
C LEU A 44 5.67 2.81 -10.66
N ILE A 45 5.62 2.30 -9.43
CA ILE A 45 6.63 1.40 -8.88
C ILE A 45 5.99 0.06 -8.53
N GLU A 46 6.62 -1.02 -8.99
CA GLU A 46 6.21 -2.37 -8.66
C GLU A 46 6.66 -2.75 -7.24
N TRP A 47 5.72 -2.68 -6.30
CA TRP A 47 5.90 -3.12 -4.91
C TRP A 47 5.65 -4.62 -4.74
N THR A 48 6.52 -5.31 -4.01
CA THR A 48 6.25 -6.68 -3.54
C THR A 48 5.42 -6.65 -2.25
N LYS A 49 4.69 -7.73 -1.97
CA LYS A 49 3.86 -7.80 -0.74
C LYS A 49 4.72 -7.79 0.52
N GLU A 50 5.89 -8.42 0.46
CA GLU A 50 6.84 -8.50 1.56
C GLU A 50 7.41 -7.12 1.89
N GLU A 51 7.75 -6.31 0.88
CA GLU A 51 8.21 -4.92 1.04
C GLU A 51 7.15 -4.05 1.73
N LEU A 52 5.89 -4.14 1.29
CA LEU A 52 4.78 -3.37 1.86
C LEU A 52 4.53 -3.76 3.33
N LYS A 53 4.51 -5.06 3.64
CA LYS A 53 4.39 -5.56 5.01
C LYS A 53 5.56 -5.15 5.89
N GLU A 54 6.77 -5.06 5.34
CA GLU A 54 7.93 -4.56 6.06
C GLU A 54 7.80 -3.05 6.37
N MET A 55 7.27 -2.27 5.42
CA MET A 55 6.96 -0.86 5.65
C MET A 55 5.90 -0.65 6.73
N ASP A 56 4.84 -1.47 6.75
CA ASP A 56 3.82 -1.43 7.80
C ASP A 56 4.37 -1.84 9.18
N ARG A 57 5.21 -2.88 9.25
CA ARG A 57 5.95 -3.24 10.48
C ARG A 57 6.82 -2.08 10.97
N LYS A 58 7.55 -1.42 10.08
CA LYS A 58 8.40 -0.27 10.42
C LYS A 58 7.57 0.93 10.87
N THR A 59 6.42 1.18 10.25
CA THR A 59 5.46 2.22 10.64
C THR A 59 5.02 2.02 12.08
N ARG A 60 4.57 0.81 12.44
CA ARG A 60 4.18 0.46 13.82
C ARG A 60 5.32 0.62 14.81
N LYS A 61 6.52 0.13 14.48
CA LYS A 61 7.71 0.30 15.32
C LYS A 61 8.01 1.77 15.61
N ILE A 62 7.92 2.63 14.58
CA ILE A 62 8.11 4.08 14.75
C ILE A 62 7.04 4.67 15.67
N LEU A 63 5.76 4.34 15.45
CA LEU A 63 4.67 4.83 16.32
C LEU A 63 4.87 4.43 17.78
N THR A 64 5.38 3.23 18.04
CA THR A 64 5.71 2.76 19.38
C THR A 64 6.88 3.52 20.01
N ILE A 65 7.96 3.78 19.26
CA ILE A 65 9.10 4.57 19.75
C ILE A 65 8.65 5.98 20.19
N TYR A 66 7.74 6.60 19.44
CA TYR A 66 7.19 7.92 19.75
C TYR A 66 5.98 7.86 20.70
N LYS A 67 5.76 6.74 21.40
CA LYS A 67 4.68 6.54 22.39
C LYS A 67 3.26 6.80 21.87
N CYS A 68 3.05 6.71 20.55
CA CYS A 68 1.74 6.89 19.91
C CYS A 68 0.94 5.58 19.78
N PHE A 69 1.62 4.43 19.91
CA PHE A 69 1.03 3.09 19.79
C PHE A 69 1.69 2.14 20.78
N HIS A 70 0.91 1.42 21.59
CA HIS A 70 1.45 0.51 22.59
C HIS A 70 1.82 -0.84 21.93
N PRO A 71 2.95 -1.49 22.31
CA PRO A 71 3.41 -2.73 21.65
C PRO A 71 2.41 -3.89 21.67
N ARG A 72 1.54 -3.93 22.70
CA ARG A 72 0.49 -4.94 22.88
C ARG A 72 -0.90 -4.47 22.43
N ASP A 73 -0.99 -3.30 21.81
CA ASP A 73 -2.27 -2.79 21.31
C ASP A 73 -2.68 -3.53 20.04
N ASP A 74 -3.97 -3.49 19.74
CA ASP A 74 -4.55 -4.19 18.60
C ASP A 74 -4.11 -3.54 17.28
N VAL A 75 -3.50 -4.37 16.42
CA VAL A 75 -2.99 -3.99 15.11
C VAL A 75 -4.14 -3.78 14.13
N ASP A 76 -5.20 -4.58 14.21
CA ASP A 76 -6.32 -4.49 13.28
C ASP A 76 -7.09 -3.19 13.55
N ARG A 77 -7.33 -2.89 14.84
CA ARG A 77 -7.90 -1.60 15.27
C ARG A 77 -7.10 -0.38 14.81
N LEU A 78 -5.77 -0.49 14.65
CA LEU A 78 -4.93 0.61 14.17
C LEU A 78 -5.34 1.04 12.75
N TYR A 79 -5.60 0.07 11.88
CA TYR A 79 -5.92 0.29 10.48
C TYR A 79 -7.42 0.46 10.21
N TRP A 80 -8.26 0.00 11.15
CA TRP A 80 -9.71 0.14 11.06
C TRP A 80 -10.18 1.60 11.02
N LYS A 81 -11.27 1.91 10.31
CA LYS A 81 -11.76 3.28 10.16
C LYS A 81 -12.18 3.87 11.50
N ARG A 82 -11.96 5.19 11.69
CA ARG A 82 -12.37 5.89 12.93
C ARG A 82 -13.87 5.92 13.14
N VAL A 83 -14.64 6.09 12.07
CA VAL A 83 -16.12 6.09 12.14
C VAL A 83 -16.65 4.76 12.67
N GLU A 84 -15.91 3.68 12.44
CA GLU A 84 -16.24 2.31 12.86
C GLU A 84 -15.50 1.91 14.16
N GLY A 85 -14.99 2.87 14.94
CA GLY A 85 -14.34 2.60 16.25
C GLY A 85 -12.83 2.29 16.22
N GLY A 86 -12.22 2.34 15.03
CA GLY A 86 -10.78 2.18 14.83
C GLY A 86 -9.94 3.44 15.07
N ARG A 87 -8.64 3.36 14.77
CA ARG A 87 -7.73 4.52 14.83
C ARG A 87 -7.57 5.24 13.49
N GLY A 88 -7.89 4.59 12.37
CA GLY A 88 -7.96 5.16 11.02
C GLY A 88 -6.62 5.44 10.35
N LEU A 89 -5.54 4.75 10.75
CA LEU A 89 -4.29 4.80 10.01
C LEU A 89 -4.45 4.04 8.70
N GLN A 90 -4.04 4.60 7.57
CA GLN A 90 -4.07 3.86 6.31
C GLN A 90 -2.87 2.92 6.22
N SER A 91 -3.14 1.62 6.02
CA SER A 91 -2.12 0.61 5.74
C SER A 91 -1.44 0.90 4.41
N VAL A 92 -0.12 0.75 4.37
CA VAL A 92 0.67 0.97 3.14
C VAL A 92 0.28 -0.07 2.09
N GLU A 93 0.08 -1.32 2.52
CA GLU A 93 -0.40 -2.40 1.65
C GLU A 93 -1.77 -2.09 1.03
N ASP A 94 -2.73 -1.67 1.85
CA ASP A 94 -4.08 -1.37 1.39
C ASP A 94 -4.12 -0.16 0.46
N VAL A 95 -3.34 0.88 0.75
CA VAL A 95 -3.27 2.07 -0.10
C VAL A 95 -2.77 1.71 -1.49
N VAL A 96 -1.70 0.92 -1.59
CA VAL A 96 -1.17 0.49 -2.90
C VAL A 96 -2.17 -0.39 -3.63
N LYS A 97 -2.88 -1.27 -2.92
CA LYS A 97 -3.92 -2.11 -3.51
C LYS A 97 -5.09 -1.28 -4.05
N ILE A 98 -5.61 -0.36 -3.23
CA ILE A 98 -6.71 0.53 -3.59
C ILE A 98 -6.33 1.37 -4.80
N GLU A 99 -5.12 1.93 -4.84
CA GLU A 99 -4.71 2.74 -5.99
C GLU A 99 -4.52 1.96 -7.27
N LYS A 100 -3.97 0.74 -7.19
CA LYS A 100 -3.91 -0.15 -8.36
C LYS A 100 -5.30 -0.47 -8.89
N CYS A 101 -6.25 -0.77 -8.00
CA CYS A 101 -7.64 -1.00 -8.38
C CYS A 101 -8.30 0.25 -8.98
N SER A 102 -8.07 1.42 -8.38
CA SER A 102 -8.57 2.71 -8.85
C SER A 102 -8.06 3.03 -10.26
N LEU A 103 -6.76 2.82 -10.48
CA LEU A 103 -6.12 3.02 -11.79
C LEU A 103 -6.66 2.03 -12.84
N GLY A 104 -6.82 0.75 -12.49
CA GLY A 104 -7.44 -0.23 -13.37
C GLY A 104 -8.88 0.15 -13.74
N HIS A 105 -9.68 0.53 -12.74
CA HIS A 105 -11.06 0.98 -12.95
C HIS A 105 -11.12 2.20 -13.88
N TYR A 106 -10.21 3.15 -13.71
CA TYR A 106 -10.08 4.31 -14.59
C TYR A 106 -9.77 3.93 -16.04
N LEU A 107 -8.84 2.99 -16.27
CA LEU A 107 -8.49 2.51 -17.62
C LEU A 107 -9.61 1.69 -18.27
N ASP A 108 -10.45 1.03 -17.47
CA ASP A 108 -11.55 0.21 -17.97
C ASP A 108 -12.76 1.04 -18.41
N HIS A 109 -13.12 2.06 -17.64
CA HIS A 109 -14.36 2.82 -17.83
C HIS A 109 -14.18 4.06 -18.70
N ARG A 110 -12.94 4.52 -18.90
CA ARG A 110 -12.67 5.69 -19.74
C ARG A 110 -12.51 5.24 -21.20
N GLN A 111 -13.51 5.54 -22.02
CA GLN A 111 -13.36 5.56 -23.48
C GLN A 111 -12.44 6.74 -23.83
N THR A 112 -11.14 6.48 -23.86
CA THR A 112 -10.14 7.52 -24.13
C THR A 112 -9.58 7.35 -25.53
N GLU A 113 -9.49 8.44 -26.28
CA GLU A 113 -8.88 8.45 -27.62
C GLU A 113 -7.35 8.33 -27.57
N GLU A 114 -6.74 8.73 -26.45
CA GLU A 114 -5.30 8.73 -26.22
C GLU A 114 -4.68 7.33 -26.42
N GLU A 115 -3.73 7.26 -27.35
CA GLU A 115 -3.07 6.02 -27.76
C GLU A 115 -2.22 5.42 -26.63
N LEU A 116 -1.55 6.26 -25.84
CA LEU A 116 -0.71 5.82 -24.71
C LEU A 116 -1.51 5.06 -23.64
N LEU A 117 -2.74 5.48 -23.35
CA LEU A 117 -3.60 4.79 -22.37
C LEU A 117 -4.08 3.43 -22.88
N LYS A 118 -4.27 3.29 -24.20
CA LYS A 118 -4.61 2.00 -24.83
C LYS A 118 -3.45 1.02 -24.71
N GLU A 119 -2.23 1.48 -24.94
CA GLU A 119 -1.03 0.65 -24.81
C GLU A 119 -0.85 0.14 -23.38
N VAL A 120 -0.98 1.02 -22.38
CA VAL A 120 -0.91 0.64 -20.96
C VAL A 120 -1.98 -0.40 -20.60
N LYS A 121 -3.19 -0.29 -21.18
CA LYS A 121 -4.25 -1.29 -20.98
C LYS A 121 -3.88 -2.64 -21.57
N ILE A 122 -3.31 -2.66 -22.77
CA ILE A 122 -2.83 -3.88 -23.43
C ILE A 122 -1.72 -4.54 -22.59
N GLU A 123 -0.70 -3.79 -22.17
CA GLU A 123 0.37 -4.30 -21.30
C GLU A 123 -0.18 -4.92 -20.00
N ASN A 124 -1.14 -4.26 -19.35
CA ASN A 124 -1.76 -4.78 -18.13
C ASN A 124 -2.49 -6.09 -18.38
N ILE A 125 -3.24 -6.22 -19.48
CA ILE A 125 -3.91 -7.46 -19.88
C ILE A 125 -2.89 -8.59 -20.11
N PHE A 126 -1.75 -8.29 -20.74
CA PHE A 126 -0.68 -9.28 -20.92
C PHE A 126 -0.10 -9.75 -19.59
N LYS A 127 0.23 -8.82 -18.67
CA LYS A 127 0.72 -9.14 -17.33
C LYS A 127 -0.27 -10.03 -16.55
N GLU A 128 -1.57 -9.75 -16.64
CA GLU A 128 -2.61 -10.58 -16.01
C GLU A 128 -2.69 -11.99 -16.60
N ARG A 129 -2.63 -12.12 -17.93
CA ARG A 129 -2.65 -13.41 -18.63
C ARG A 129 -1.43 -14.26 -18.27
N GLU A 130 -0.25 -13.66 -18.15
CA GLU A 130 0.96 -14.36 -17.68
C GLU A 130 0.84 -14.80 -16.22
N ALA A 131 0.28 -13.95 -15.36
CA ALA A 131 0.08 -14.28 -13.95
C ALA A 131 -0.89 -15.46 -13.77
N LYS A 132 -1.97 -15.52 -14.57
CA LYS A 132 -2.92 -16.66 -14.58
C LYS A 132 -2.21 -17.95 -15.00
N ARG A 133 -1.44 -17.91 -16.11
CA ARG A 133 -0.64 -19.06 -16.58
C ARG A 133 0.36 -19.57 -15.54
N LYS A 134 1.08 -18.67 -14.86
CA LYS A 134 2.02 -19.04 -13.78
C LYS A 134 1.32 -19.71 -12.59
N LYS A 135 0.13 -19.23 -12.20
CA LYS A 135 -0.67 -19.83 -11.12
C LYS A 135 -1.18 -21.22 -11.50
N GLU A 136 -1.69 -21.38 -12.71
CA GLU A 136 -2.15 -22.67 -13.23
C GLU A 136 -1.00 -23.70 -13.28
N ASN A 137 0.18 -23.30 -13.76
CA ASN A 137 1.35 -24.16 -13.77
C ASN A 137 1.80 -24.55 -12.36
N HIS A 138 1.80 -23.60 -11.41
CA HIS A 138 2.13 -23.87 -10.01
C HIS A 138 1.11 -24.81 -9.34
N HIS A 139 -0.18 -24.69 -9.68
CA HIS A 139 -1.22 -25.59 -9.19
C HIS A 139 -1.06 -27.01 -9.75
N LYS A 140 -0.81 -27.14 -11.07
CA LYS A 140 -0.51 -28.43 -11.72
C LYS A 140 0.74 -29.09 -11.14
N GLN A 141 1.77 -28.31 -10.81
CA GLN A 141 3.00 -28.84 -10.23
C GLN A 141 2.79 -29.32 -8.79
N LYS A 142 1.98 -28.62 -7.99
CA LYS A 142 1.56 -29.07 -6.66
C LYS A 142 0.74 -30.36 -6.70
N GLN A 143 -0.17 -30.50 -7.66
CA GLN A 143 -0.96 -31.74 -7.84
C GLN A 143 -0.10 -32.95 -8.25
N ARG A 144 1.03 -32.73 -8.93
CA ARG A 144 1.97 -33.80 -9.33
C ARG A 144 2.93 -34.24 -8.21
N THR A 145 3.05 -33.47 -7.14
CA THR A 145 4.01 -33.72 -6.04
C THR A 145 3.40 -34.39 -4.82
N PHE A 146 2.10 -34.68 -4.81
CA PHE A 146 1.47 -35.53 -3.80
C PHE A 146 1.35 -36.96 -4.36
N PRO A 147 1.89 -38.00 -3.66
CA PRO A 147 1.70 -39.39 -4.03
C PRO A 147 0.25 -39.85 -3.83
#